data_AF-A0A2S9G5H9-F1
#
_entry.id   AF-A0A2S9G5H9-F1
#
_cell.length_a   1.000
_cell.length_b   1.000
_cell.length_c   1.000
_cell.angle_alpha   90.00
_cell.angle_beta   90.00
_cell.angle_gamma   90.00
#
_symmetry.space_group_name_H-M   'P 1'
#
loop_
_entity.id
_entity.type
_entity.pdbx_description
1 polymer ?
#
loop_
_entity_poly.entity_id
_entity_poly.type
_entity_poly.pdbx_seq_one_letter_code
_entity_poly.pdbx_strand_id
1 'polypeptide(L)'
;DISVAALDATHRRLSERGIRPRVTLLRGSIDDPWPAGSFDLVVLSEVCYYLQPETLRGVLDREVPRLAPGATVIAAHWRHDVDEY
;
A
#
# COMPACT_ATOMS: atom_id res chain seq x y z
N ASP A 1 6.34 -1.70 2.00
CA ASP A 1 7.12 -2.01 0.79
C ASP A 1 8.12 -3.11 1.12
N ILE A 2 8.35 -4.06 0.22
CA ILE A 2 9.32 -5.14 0.40
C ILE A 2 10.77 -4.68 0.20
N SER A 3 10.98 -3.61 -0.57
CA SER A 3 12.28 -3.07 -0.96
C SER A 3 12.86 -2.18 0.12
N VAL A 4 13.94 -2.66 0.76
CA VAL A 4 14.71 -1.88 1.75
C VAL A 4 15.25 -0.60 1.13
N ALA A 5 15.76 -0.66 -0.11
CA ALA A 5 16.29 0.50 -0.80
C ALA A 5 15.22 1.59 -1.03
N ALA A 6 13.99 1.21 -1.34
CA ALA A 6 12.88 2.16 -1.49
C ALA A 6 12.51 2.82 -0.16
N LEU A 7 12.50 2.05 0.93
CA LEU A 7 12.24 2.56 2.28
C LEU A 7 13.34 3.53 2.73
N ASP A 8 14.60 3.20 2.51
CA ASP A 8 15.74 4.07 2.86
C ASP A 8 15.73 5.38 2.08
N ALA A 9 15.48 5.31 0.76
CA ALA A 9 15.35 6.49 -0.07
C ALA A 9 14.18 7.39 0.39
N THR A 10 13.06 6.79 0.77
CA THR A 10 11.89 7.50 1.30
C THR A 10 12.19 8.12 2.66
N HIS A 11 12.81 7.38 3.57
CA HIS A 11 13.23 7.88 4.88
C HIS A 11 14.08 9.14 4.74
N ARG A 12 15.13 9.10 3.89
CA ARG A 12 16.01 10.23 3.65
C ARG A 12 15.23 11.47 3.18
N ARG A 13 14.37 11.32 2.16
CA ARG A 13 13.55 12.42 1.63
C ARG A 13 12.61 13.03 2.68
N LEU A 14 12.02 12.19 3.53
CA LEU A 14 11.12 12.65 4.61
C LEU A 14 11.90 13.39 5.70
N SER A 15 13.12 12.94 6.02
CA SER A 15 14.00 13.56 7.01
C SER A 15 14.51 14.92 6.52
N GLU A 16 14.96 15.00 5.26
CA GLU A 16 15.40 16.26 4.62
C GLU A 16 14.29 17.32 4.60
N ARG A 17 13.03 16.89 4.47
CA ARG A 17 11.86 17.79 4.50
C ARG A 17 11.34 18.08 5.91
N GLY A 18 11.93 17.50 6.97
CA GLY A 18 11.52 17.71 8.36
C GLY A 18 10.16 17.11 8.74
N ILE A 19 9.61 16.20 7.91
CA ILE A 19 8.28 15.61 8.11
C ILE A 19 8.32 14.13 8.52
N ARG A 20 9.51 13.55 8.70
CA ARG A 20 9.69 12.15 9.10
C ARG A 20 8.85 11.70 10.31
N PRO A 21 8.63 12.52 11.36
CA PRO A 21 7.81 12.10 12.51
C PRO A 21 6.32 11.90 12.18
N ARG A 22 5.83 12.40 11.04
CA ARG A 22 4.42 12.29 10.62
C ARG A 22 4.11 11.04 9.79
N VAL A 23 5.13 10.24 9.45
CA VAL A 23 4.99 9.11 8.53
C VAL A 23 5.60 7.86 9.15
N THR A 24 4.88 6.76 9.18
CA THR A 24 5.41 5.45 9.58
C THR A 24 5.75 4.65 8.33
N LEU A 25 6.99 4.19 8.22
CA LEU A 25 7.43 3.33 7.12
C LEU A 25 7.50 1.90 7.62
N LEU A 26 6.85 0.97 6.91
CA LEU A 26 6.83 -0.44 7.23
C LEU A 26 7.38 -1.25 6.06
N ARG A 27 8.27 -2.20 6.39
CA ARG A 27 8.71 -3.23 5.45
C ARG A 27 7.70 -4.37 5.45
N GLY A 28 7.23 -4.72 4.26
CA GLY A 28 6.21 -5.76 4.09
C GLY A 28 5.57 -5.68 2.71
N SER A 29 4.98 -6.80 2.31
CA SER A 29 4.16 -6.93 1.11
C SER A 29 2.71 -6.56 1.41
N ILE A 30 1.92 -6.32 0.36
CA ILE A 30 0.48 -6.04 0.49
C ILE A 30 -0.32 -7.28 0.93
N ASP A 31 0.19 -8.49 0.64
CA ASP A 31 -0.44 -9.75 1.03
C ASP A 31 -0.13 -10.20 2.46
N ASP A 32 0.85 -9.58 3.10
CA ASP A 32 1.05 -9.68 4.55
C ASP A 32 -0.11 -9.04 5.32
N PRO A 33 -0.34 -9.40 6.61
CA PRO A 33 -1.33 -8.74 7.43
C PRO A 33 -1.11 -7.22 7.50
N TRP A 34 -2.17 -6.45 7.26
CA TRP A 34 -2.08 -4.98 7.33
C TRP A 34 -1.84 -4.53 8.76
N PRO A 35 -1.12 -3.39 8.96
CA PRO A 35 -0.84 -2.87 10.30
C PRO A 35 -2.12 -2.66 11.09
N ALA A 36 -2.07 -2.96 12.38
CA ALA A 36 -3.18 -2.69 13.29
C ALA A 36 -3.34 -1.17 13.48
N GLY A 37 -4.56 -0.67 13.32
CA GLY A 37 -4.88 0.74 13.48
C GLY A 37 -6.20 1.10 12.81
N SER A 38 -6.78 2.24 13.20
CA SER A 38 -7.97 2.79 12.54
C SER A 38 -7.52 3.66 11.36
N PHE A 39 -7.43 3.04 10.18
CA PHE A 39 -7.26 3.76 8.93
C PHE A 39 -8.63 4.13 8.37
N ASP A 40 -8.83 5.41 8.08
CA ASP A 40 -9.99 5.95 7.37
C ASP A 40 -9.79 5.99 5.85
N LEU A 41 -8.54 5.86 5.38
CA LEU A 41 -8.16 5.80 3.98
C LEU A 41 -7.07 4.76 3.74
N VAL A 42 -7.29 3.87 2.76
CA VAL A 42 -6.29 2.95 2.22
C VAL A 42 -6.12 3.22 0.73
N VAL A 43 -4.89 3.46 0.29
CA VAL A 43 -4.55 3.69 -1.13
C VAL A 43 -3.67 2.56 -1.62
N LEU A 44 -4.17 1.81 -2.61
CA LEU A 44 -3.48 0.76 -3.32
C LEU A 44 -3.10 1.30 -4.70
N SER A 45 -1.92 1.89 -4.83
CA SER A 45 -1.47 2.55 -6.06
C SER A 45 -0.48 1.66 -6.81
N GLU A 46 -0.81 1.27 -8.04
CA GLU A 46 0.10 0.59 -8.99
C GLU A 46 0.77 -0.69 -8.44
N VAL A 47 0.13 -1.38 -7.48
CA VAL A 47 0.67 -2.60 -6.85
C VAL A 47 -0.18 -3.85 -7.04
N CYS A 48 -1.50 -3.70 -7.23
CA CYS A 48 -2.42 -4.83 -7.19
C CYS A 48 -2.24 -5.81 -8.36
N TYR A 49 -1.76 -5.34 -9.51
CA TYR A 49 -1.55 -6.19 -10.68
C TYR A 49 -0.31 -7.09 -10.57
N TYR A 50 0.56 -6.88 -9.57
CA TYR A 50 1.66 -7.81 -9.28
C TYR A 50 1.20 -9.07 -8.53
N LEU A 51 -0.04 -9.09 -8.05
CA LEU A 51 -0.62 -10.21 -7.32
C LEU A 51 -1.47 -11.05 -8.26
N GLN A 52 -1.50 -12.36 -8.00
CA GLN A 52 -2.51 -13.22 -8.62
C GLN A 52 -3.91 -12.77 -8.15
N PRO A 53 -4.95 -12.85 -9.02
CA PRO A 53 -6.29 -12.39 -8.69
C PRO A 53 -6.86 -12.99 -7.39
N GLU A 54 -6.60 -14.28 -7.15
CA GLU A 54 -7.06 -15.00 -5.96
C GLU A 54 -6.36 -14.50 -4.70
N THR A 55 -5.06 -14.21 -4.80
CA THR A 55 -4.28 -13.65 -3.69
C THR A 55 -4.82 -12.27 -3.34
N LEU A 56 -5.00 -11.39 -4.32
CA LEU A 56 -5.54 -10.04 -4.08
C LEU A 56 -6.92 -10.11 -3.44
N ARG A 57 -7.80 -11.00 -3.93
CA ARG A 57 -9.12 -11.21 -3.33
C ARG A 57 -9.02 -11.65 -1.87
N GLY A 58 -8.18 -12.63 -1.56
CA GLY A 58 -7.99 -13.11 -0.19
C GLY A 58 -7.46 -12.03 0.76
N VAL A 59 -6.62 -11.12 0.27
CA VAL A 59 -6.15 -9.95 1.05
C VAL A 59 -7.30 -8.99 1.34
N LEU A 60 -8.07 -8.61 0.32
CA LEU A 60 -9.17 -7.66 0.50
C LEU A 60 -10.27 -8.23 1.41
N ASP A 61 -10.63 -9.50 1.24
CA ASP A 61 -11.62 -10.19 2.07
C ASP A 61 -11.18 -10.27 3.55
N ARG A 62 -9.87 -10.38 3.80
CA ARG A 62 -9.30 -10.43 5.15
C ARG A 62 -9.18 -9.05 5.81
N GLU A 63 -8.74 -8.04 5.06
CA GLU A 63 -8.30 -6.77 5.62
C GLU A 63 -9.37 -5.68 5.61
N VAL A 64 -10.20 -5.61 4.56
CA VAL A 64 -11.23 -4.57 4.44
C VAL A 64 -12.24 -4.59 5.60
N PRO A 65 -12.72 -5.77 6.09
CA PRO A 65 -13.62 -5.81 7.24
C PRO A 65 -13.02 -5.30 8.56
N ARG A 66 -11.68 -5.18 8.64
CA ARG A 66 -10.96 -4.71 9.84
C ARG A 66 -10.80 -3.19 9.87
N LEU A 67 -11.12 -2.50 8.77
CA LEU A 67 -11.02 -1.05 8.67
C LEU A 67 -12.09 -0.35 9.50
N ALA A 68 -11.85 0.92 9.82
CA ALA A 68 -12.81 1.72 10.57
C ALA A 68 -14.13 1.87 9.79
N PRO A 69 -15.30 1.95 10.46
CA PRO A 69 -16.54 2.28 9.79
C PRO A 69 -16.42 3.60 8.99
N GLY A 70 -16.80 3.56 7.71
CA GLY A 70 -16.66 4.70 6.80
C GLY A 70 -15.29 4.86 6.14
N ALA A 71 -14.36 3.91 6.35
CA ALA A 71 -13.08 3.92 5.66
C ALA A 71 -13.24 3.81 4.14
N THR A 72 -12.41 4.54 3.40
CA THR A 72 -12.35 4.52 1.95
C THR A 72 -11.17 3.69 1.47
N VAL A 73 -11.40 2.80 0.49
CA VAL A 73 -10.34 2.07 -0.20
C VAL A 73 -10.27 2.56 -1.64
N ILE A 74 -9.09 3.02 -2.06
CA ILE A 74 -8.83 3.49 -3.42
C ILE A 74 -7.85 2.53 -4.09
N ALA A 75 -8.25 1.97 -5.23
CA ALA A 75 -7.37 1.25 -6.14
C ALA A 75 -7.06 2.16 -7.33
N ALA A 76 -5.81 2.64 -7.39
CA ALA A 76 -5.33 3.51 -8.47
C ALA A 76 -4.35 2.70 -9.34
N HIS A 77 -4.82 2.29 -10.52
CA HIS A 77 -4.05 1.45 -11.44
C HIS A 77 -4.23 1.93 -12.87
N TRP A 78 -3.13 2.09 -13.59
CA TRP A 78 -3.14 2.19 -15.04
C TRP A 78 -3.45 0.80 -15.62
N ARG A 79 -4.60 0.68 -16.31
CA ARG A 79 -5.03 -0.58 -16.95
C ARG A 79 -5.26 -0.44 -18.44
N HIS A 80 -4.92 0.71 -19.02
CA HIS A 80 -4.98 0.86 -20.47
C HIS A 80 -3.83 0.09 -21.11
N ASP A 81 -4.07 -0.43 -22.30
CA ASP A 81 -3.04 -1.09 -23.10
C ASP A 81 -1.86 -0.14 -23.30
N VAL A 82 -0.66 -0.69 -23.17
CA VAL A 82 0.59 0.01 -23.44
C VAL A 82 1.20 -0.71 -24.63
N ASP A 83 1.31 -0.01 -25.76
CA ASP A 83 1.72 -0.58 -27.06
C ASP A 83 3.12 -1.26 -27.06
N GLU A 84 3.90 -1.09 -25.99
CA GLU A 84 5.27 -1.60 -25.83
C GLU A 84 5.38 -2.90 -24.99
N TYR A 85 4.26 -3.54 -24.64
CA TYR A 85 4.22 -4.91 -24.09
C TYR A 85 3.65 -5.90 -25.11
#